data_AF-A0A448WVS2-F1
#
_entry.id   AF-A0A448WVS2-F1
#
_cell.length_a   1.000
_cell.length_b   1.000
_cell.length_c   1.000
_cell.angle_alpha   90.00
_cell.angle_beta   90.00
_cell.angle_gamma   90.00
#
_symmetry.space_group_name_H-M   'P 1'
#
loop_
_entity.id
_entity.type
_entity.pdbx_description
1 polymer ?
#
loop_
_entity_poly.entity_id
_entity_poly.type
_entity_poly.pdbx_seq_one_letter_code
_entity_poly.pdbx_strand_id
1 'polypeptide(L)' 'MTFVRATESHMHTARLPYQDFLERESNSVTEPPKRLAPIKSPILPINQVVEILLNYYNNGLDWNAAFLKVLPHKYL' A
#
# COMPACT_ATOMS: atom_id res chain seq x y z
N MET A 1 -2.53 12.82 -11.80
CA MET A 1 -3.51 13.23 -12.84
C MET A 1 -4.84 12.46 -12.76
N THR A 2 -4.93 11.34 -12.05
CA THR A 2 -6.15 10.52 -11.91
C THR A 2 -7.16 11.05 -10.87
N PHE A 3 -6.69 11.52 -9.71
CA PHE A 3 -7.57 12.10 -8.68
C PHE A 3 -8.39 13.29 -9.21
N VAL A 4 -7.72 14.21 -9.91
CA VAL A 4 -8.36 15.41 -10.50
C VAL A 4 -9.48 15.02 -11.47
N ARG A 5 -9.21 14.07 -12.39
CA ARG A 5 -10.21 13.59 -13.36
C ARG A 5 -11.39 12.87 -12.71
N ALA A 6 -11.15 12.08 -11.66
CA ALA A 6 -12.21 11.38 -10.94
C ALA A 6 -13.12 12.36 -10.18
N THR A 7 -12.53 13.39 -9.56
CA THR A 7 -13.27 14.48 -8.90
C THR A 7 -14.09 15.28 -9.90
N GLU A 8 -13.51 15.65 -11.05
CA GLU A 8 -14.23 16.32 -12.15
C GLU A 8 -15.43 15.47 -12.65
N SER A 9 -15.28 14.15 -12.63
CA SER A 9 -16.32 13.19 -13.03
C SER A 9 -17.28 12.79 -11.89
N HIS A 10 -17.18 13.43 -10.72
CA HIS A 10 -17.97 13.11 -9.52
C HIS A 10 -17.91 11.63 -9.10
N MET A 11 -16.78 10.97 -9.38
CA MET A 11 -16.54 9.58 -9.00
C MET A 11 -15.92 9.50 -7.61
N HIS A 12 -16.39 8.55 -6.81
CA HIS A 12 -15.76 8.24 -5.52
C HIS A 12 -14.34 7.70 -5.72
N THR A 13 -13.40 8.24 -4.96
CA THR A 13 -12.00 7.78 -4.96
C THR A 13 -11.61 7.27 -3.59
N ALA A 14 -10.84 6.19 -3.56
CA ALA A 14 -10.22 5.66 -2.34
C ALA A 14 -8.73 5.38 -2.59
N ARG A 15 -7.94 5.40 -1.51
CA ARG A 15 -6.54 4.96 -1.53
C ARG A 15 -6.45 3.59 -0.86
N LEU A 16 -5.56 2.73 -1.34
CA LEU A 16 -5.20 1.50 -0.64
C LEU A 16 -4.56 1.87 0.72
N PRO A 17 -4.81 1.11 1.80
CA PRO A 17 -4.22 1.31 3.13
C PRO A 17 -2.74 0.85 3.17
N TYR A 18 -1.99 1.21 2.13
CA TYR A 18 -0.60 0.81 1.95
C TYR A 18 0.35 1.60 2.87
N GLN A 19 0.02 2.85 3.17
CA GLN A 19 0.83 3.66 4.07
C GLN A 19 0.84 3.08 5.50
N ASP A 20 -0.33 2.66 6.00
CA ASP A 20 -0.45 2.03 7.31
C ASP A 20 0.36 0.73 7.39
N PHE A 21 0.41 -0.03 6.29
CA PHE A 21 1.23 -1.25 6.19
C PHE A 21 2.73 -0.92 6.28
N LEU A 22 3.22 0.05 5.51
CA LEU A 22 4.64 0.45 5.54
C LEU A 22 5.08 0.99 6.91
N GLU A 23 4.23 1.78 7.56
CA GLU A 23 4.52 2.30 8.90
C GLU A 23 4.59 1.18 9.94
N ARG A 24 3.72 0.16 9.87
CA ARG A 24 3.78 -1.00 10.76
C ARG A 24 5.06 -1.81 10.57
N GLU A 25 5.37 -2.15 9.32
CA GLU A 25 6.55 -2.96 9.01
C GLU A 25 7.85 -2.23 9.38
N SER A 26 7.94 -0.92 9.12
CA SER A 26 9.09 -0.10 9.51
C SER A 26 9.29 -0.03 11.03
N ASN A 27 8.24 -0.19 11.84
CA ASN A 27 8.34 -0.25 13.30
C ASN A 27 8.68 -1.66 13.81
N SER A 28 8.51 -2.70 12.99
CA SER A 28 8.83 -4.09 13.34
C SER A 28 10.32 -4.42 13.15
N VAL A 29 11.04 -3.65 12.33
CA VAL A 29 12.49 -3.80 12.15
C VAL A 29 13.21 -3.11 13.31
N THR A 30 13.87 -3.92 14.16
CA THR A 30 14.65 -3.51 15.33
C THR A 30 15.94 -2.78 14.94
N GLU A 31 15.86 -1.69 14.18
CA GLU A 31 16.98 -0.75 13.98
C GLU A 31 16.74 0.56 14.76
N PRO A 32 17.80 1.19 15.31
CA PRO A 32 17.68 2.46 16.03
C PRO A 32 17.07 3.52 15.10
N PRO A 33 16.43 4.57 15.63
CA PRO A 33 15.59 5.49 14.85
C PRO A 33 16.45 6.31 13.89
N LYS A 34 16.85 5.72 12.76
CA LYS A 34 17.22 6.46 11.56
C LYS A 34 15.95 7.19 11.19
N ARG A 35 15.97 8.51 11.43
CA ARG A 35 14.92 9.48 11.06
C ARG A 35 14.12 8.91 9.91
N LEU A 36 12.90 8.46 10.21
CA LEU A 36 11.95 7.97 9.23
C LEU A 36 11.82 9.10 8.20
N ALA A 37 12.56 8.99 7.10
CA ALA A 37 12.31 9.85 5.96
C ALA A 37 10.83 9.60 5.64
N PRO A 38 10.02 10.65 5.40
CA PRO A 38 8.61 10.47 5.12
C PRO A 38 8.52 9.40 4.03
N ILE A 39 7.98 8.24 4.38
CA ILE A 39 7.88 7.10 3.47
C ILE A 39 6.95 7.60 2.39
N LYS A 40 7.52 8.07 1.26
CA LYS A 40 6.74 8.53 0.13
C LYS A 40 5.92 7.35 -0.30
N SER A 41 4.61 7.37 0.00
CA SER A 41 3.66 6.34 -0.40
C SER A 41 3.89 6.02 -1.88
N PRO A 42 4.50 4.86 -2.19
CA PRO A 42 4.92 4.57 -3.55
C PRO A 42 3.70 4.52 -4.45
N ILE A 43 3.81 5.10 -5.66
CA ILE A 43 2.82 4.83 -6.70
C ILE A 43 3.05 3.39 -7.14
N LEU A 44 2.15 2.50 -6.75
CA LEU A 44 2.20 1.10 -7.14
C LEU A 44 1.87 0.96 -8.63
N PRO A 45 2.62 0.14 -9.39
CA PRO A 45 2.24 -0.23 -10.75
C PRO A 45 0.90 -0.99 -10.75
N ILE A 46 0.17 -0.86 -11.86
CA ILE A 46 -1.23 -1.32 -11.98
C ILE A 46 -1.36 -2.83 -11.70
N ASN A 47 -0.41 -3.64 -12.19
CA ASN A 47 -0.39 -5.09 -11.94
C ASN A 47 -0.38 -5.41 -10.44
N GLN A 48 0.45 -4.71 -9.66
CA GLN A 48 0.51 -4.91 -8.21
C GLN A 48 -0.79 -4.47 -7.52
N VAL A 49 -1.41 -3.37 -7.95
CA VAL A 49 -2.71 -2.93 -7.41
C VAL A 49 -3.78 -4.00 -7.62
N VAL A 50 -3.84 -4.59 -8.82
CA VAL A 50 -4.80 -5.65 -9.14
C VAL A 50 -4.53 -6.91 -8.32
N GLU A 51 -3.27 -7.33 -8.23
CA GLU A 51 -2.87 -8.50 -7.44
C GLU A 51 -3.16 -8.33 -5.94
N ILE A 52 -2.95 -7.13 -5.38
CA ILE A 52 -3.28 -6.82 -3.98
C ILE A 52 -4.78 -6.97 -3.75
N LEU A 53 -5.61 -6.43 -4.65
CA LEU A 53 -7.07 -6.54 -4.51
C LEU A 53 -7.55 -8.00 -4.61
N LEU A 54 -6.99 -8.78 -5.54
CA LEU A 54 -7.31 -10.21 -5.65
C LEU A 54 -6.90 -10.97 -4.38
N ASN A 55 -5.70 -10.71 -3.86
CA ASN A 55 -5.26 -11.33 -2.62
C ASN A 55 -6.09 -10.87 -1.42
N TYR A 56 -6.55 -9.63 -1.36
CA TYR A 56 -7.41 -9.14 -0.29
C TYR A 56 -8.70 -9.96 -0.18
N TYR A 57 -9.38 -10.20 -1.30
CA TYR A 57 -10.57 -11.06 -1.32
C TYR A 57 -10.24 -12.53 -1.00
N ASN A 58 -9.14 -13.05 -1.53
CA ASN A 58 -8.76 -14.45 -1.33
C ASN A 58 -8.24 -14.76 0.09
N ASN A 59 -7.77 -13.76 0.83
CA ASN A 59 -7.28 -13.93 2.21
C ASN A 59 -8.28 -13.40 3.26
N GLY A 60 -9.58 -13.43 2.96
CA GLY A 60 -10.61 -13.11 3.94
C GLY A 60 -10.67 -11.64 4.35
N LEU A 61 -10.42 -10.73 3.41
CA LEU A 61 -10.43 -9.29 3.63
C LEU A 61 -9.30 -8.79 4.56
N ASP A 62 -8.16 -9.48 4.53
CA ASP A 62 -6.94 -9.08 5.25
C ASP A 62 -5.97 -8.32 4.31
N TRP A 63 -5.83 -7.02 4.56
CA TRP A 63 -4.89 -6.17 3.83
C TRP A 63 -3.42 -6.55 4.07
N ASN A 64 -3.03 -6.95 5.28
CA ASN A 64 -1.63 -7.28 5.57
C ASN A 64 -1.19 -8.51 4.81
N ALA A 65 -2.00 -9.57 4.84
CA ALA A 65 -1.75 -10.79 4.07
C ALA A 65 -1.68 -10.51 2.56
N ALA A 66 -2.52 -9.60 2.06
CA ALA A 66 -2.53 -9.21 0.66
C ALA A 66 -1.28 -8.43 0.25
N PHE A 67 -0.84 -7.48 1.07
CA PHE A 67 0.37 -6.70 0.81
C PHE A 67 1.64 -7.57 0.88
N LEU A 68 1.77 -8.43 1.88
CA LEU A 68 2.92 -9.33 2.04
C LEU A 68 3.12 -10.30 0.86
N LYS A 69 2.04 -10.72 0.20
CA LYS A 69 2.12 -11.61 -0.96
C LYS A 69 2.60 -10.94 -2.24
N VAL A 70 2.38 -9.63 -2.39
CA VAL A 70 2.61 -8.90 -3.65
C VAL A 70 3.84 -8.01 -3.58
N LEU A 71 4.11 -7.43 -2.40
CA LEU A 71 5.23 -6.51 -2.23
C LEU A 71 6.50 -7.32 -1.99
N PRO A 72 7.58 -7.06 -2.75
CA PRO A 72 8.84 -7.75 -2.53
C PRO A 72 9.40 -7.35 -1.15
N HIS A 73 9.96 -8.31 -0.42
CA HIS A 73 10.72 -8.11 0.83
C HIS A 73 11.86 -7.08 0.75
N LYS A 74 12.12 -6.49 -0.42
CA LYS A 74 13.13 -5.44 -0.64
C LYS A 74 12.73 -4.06 -0.11
N TYR A 75 11.48 -3.90 0.33
CA TYR A 75 10.97 -2.70 1.00
C TYR A 75 10.67 -2.91 2.49
N LEU A 76 11.01 -4.09 3.01
CA LEU A 76 11.01 -4.48 4.42
C LEU A 76 12.45 -4.51 4.92
#